data_AF-A0A2V4VGW1-F1
#
_entry.id   AF-A0A2V4VGW1-F1
#
_cell.length_a   1.000
_cell.length_b   1.000
_cell.length_c   1.000
_cell.angle_alpha   90.00
_cell.angle_beta   90.00
_cell.angle_gamma   90.00
#
_symmetry.space_group_name_H-M   'P 1'
#
loop_
_entity.id
_entity.type
_entity.pdbx_description
1 polymer ?
#
loop_
_entity_poly.entity_id
_entity_poly.type
_entity_poly.pdbx_seq_one_letter_code
_entity_poly.pdbx_strand_id
1 'polypeptide(L)'
;MSRLPMSMSMSSSVTASCSLLLLTFGLVGPAHADSMSTLIAQKSTQPTSNTSYRYPDVSRQAPTVLPAFLSGDYDNIDSEYLPLLSSAETQSSLAAREVVSTARKMALNERTIIQGGCWDYLNAVFKRAGVTRDTIHKGTYGQGPYANSGEIEVGDWLYYINHGYNNVEHSGLFVGWVDERAKQALILSYAGENRREPARYRVYDLSNVYQIMRPSV
;
A
#
# COMPACT_ATOMS: atom_id res chain seq x y z
N MET A 1 22.15 -15.08 61.70
CA MET A 1 22.81 -16.21 61.01
C MET A 1 22.32 -16.16 59.57
N SER A 2 22.97 -15.39 58.68
CA SER A 2 24.16 -15.74 57.88
C SER A 2 23.82 -16.82 56.84
N ARG A 3 24.06 -16.74 55.52
CA ARG A 3 24.67 -15.77 54.58
C ARG A 3 24.30 -16.27 53.15
N LEU A 4 24.08 -15.38 52.18
CA LEU A 4 24.30 -15.69 50.75
C LEU A 4 25.82 -15.67 50.46
N PRO A 5 26.32 -16.28 49.36
CA PRO A 5 26.52 -15.47 48.15
C PRO A 5 26.36 -16.18 46.78
N MET A 6 26.15 -15.33 45.77
CA MET A 6 26.42 -15.50 44.35
C MET A 6 27.81 -16.08 44.05
N SER A 7 27.92 -16.83 42.95
CA SER A 7 29.18 -17.01 42.22
C SER A 7 28.91 -16.88 40.72
N MET A 8 29.50 -15.83 40.12
CA MET A 8 29.74 -15.70 38.69
C MET A 8 31.06 -16.40 38.36
N SER A 9 31.15 -17.06 37.21
CA SER A 9 32.42 -17.46 36.62
C SER A 9 32.50 -16.96 35.18
N MET A 10 33.30 -15.93 34.97
CA MET A 10 33.96 -15.61 33.70
C MET A 10 35.34 -16.28 33.71
N SER A 11 35.84 -16.69 32.53
CA SER A 11 37.23 -17.00 32.13
C SER A 11 37.18 -18.11 31.05
N SER A 12 37.84 -18.13 29.89
CA SER A 12 39.02 -17.41 29.41
C SER A 12 39.10 -17.41 27.88
N SER A 13 39.88 -16.44 27.40
CA SER A 13 40.42 -16.15 26.08
C SER A 13 41.18 -17.29 25.39
N VAL A 14 41.17 -17.31 24.05
CA VAL A 14 42.25 -17.88 23.21
C VAL A 14 42.68 -16.86 22.16
N THR A 15 43.99 -16.74 22.05
CA THR A 15 44.83 -15.77 21.34
C THR A 15 45.25 -16.22 19.93
N ALA A 16 45.54 -15.23 19.08
CA ALA A 16 46.51 -15.22 17.95
C ALA A 16 46.20 -16.15 16.74
N SER A 17 46.61 -15.90 15.49
CA SER A 17 47.76 -15.14 14.96
C SER A 17 47.62 -14.91 13.43
N CYS A 18 48.43 -13.98 12.94
CA CYS A 18 48.78 -13.58 11.57
C CYS A 18 48.78 -14.67 10.47
N SER A 19 48.39 -14.32 9.24
CA SER A 19 49.36 -13.94 8.19
C SER A 19 48.73 -13.73 6.80
N LEU A 20 49.24 -12.67 6.19
CA LEU A 20 49.14 -12.16 4.83
C LEU A 20 49.53 -13.19 3.75
N LEU A 21 48.80 -13.26 2.63
CA LEU A 21 49.42 -13.56 1.32
C LEU A 21 48.68 -12.84 0.18
N LEU A 22 49.50 -12.28 -0.71
CA LEU A 22 49.25 -11.33 -1.78
C LEU A 22 48.93 -11.97 -3.14
N LEU A 23 48.34 -11.13 -4.02
CA LEU A 23 48.53 -11.05 -5.49
C LEU A 23 47.99 -12.24 -6.33
N THR A 24 47.28 -12.09 -7.46
CA THR A 24 47.60 -11.29 -8.67
C THR A 24 46.42 -11.18 -9.67
N PHE A 25 46.41 -10.05 -10.39
CA PHE A 25 46.09 -9.80 -11.82
C PHE A 25 44.84 -10.34 -12.54
N GLY A 26 44.17 -9.40 -13.24
CA GLY A 26 43.27 -9.71 -14.35
C GLY A 26 42.50 -8.49 -14.92
N LEU A 27 43.22 -7.45 -15.37
CA LEU A 27 42.67 -6.37 -16.19
C LEU A 27 42.44 -6.90 -17.62
N VAL A 28 41.20 -6.80 -18.13
CA VAL A 28 40.91 -6.95 -19.56
C VAL A 28 40.06 -5.76 -19.98
N GLY A 29 40.58 -5.00 -20.95
CA GLY A 29 40.09 -3.67 -21.33
C GLY A 29 38.77 -3.62 -22.11
N PRO A 30 38.25 -2.42 -22.37
CA PRO A 30 37.02 -2.24 -23.12
C PRO A 30 37.30 -2.31 -24.63
N ALA A 31 36.63 -3.23 -25.32
CA ALA A 31 36.58 -3.23 -26.78
C ALA A 31 35.55 -2.21 -27.26
N HIS A 32 36.07 -1.20 -27.95
CA HIS A 32 35.35 -0.17 -28.70
C HIS A 32 34.66 -0.82 -29.91
N ALA A 33 33.32 -0.79 -29.96
CA ALA A 33 32.55 -1.24 -31.11
C ALA A 33 31.84 -0.04 -31.74
N ASP A 34 32.47 0.53 -32.76
CA ASP A 34 31.85 1.53 -33.65
C ASP A 34 31.43 0.85 -34.95
N SER A 35 30.17 1.10 -35.32
CA SER A 35 29.63 1.33 -36.67
C SER A 35 29.85 0.26 -37.76
N MET A 36 28.74 -0.32 -38.23
CA MET A 36 28.22 -0.06 -39.59
C MET A 36 26.94 -0.88 -39.84
N SER A 37 25.80 -0.26 -39.57
CA SER A 37 24.48 -0.70 -40.03
C SER A 37 24.30 -0.31 -41.48
N THR A 38 24.61 -1.21 -42.41
CA THR A 38 24.09 -1.13 -43.78
C THR A 38 24.03 -2.54 -44.35
N LEU A 39 22.96 -2.83 -45.11
CA LEU A 39 22.74 -4.02 -45.95
C LEU A 39 21.87 -5.13 -45.35
N ILE A 40 20.58 -4.86 -45.10
CA ILE A 40 19.52 -5.77 -45.58
C ILE A 40 18.33 -4.92 -46.04
N ALA A 41 18.48 -4.32 -47.22
CA ALA A 41 17.34 -4.03 -48.08
C ALA A 41 17.31 -5.16 -49.11
N GLN A 42 16.46 -6.17 -48.92
CA GLN A 42 15.75 -6.90 -49.97
C GLN A 42 15.02 -8.13 -49.40
N LYS A 43 13.71 -8.19 -49.70
CA LYS A 43 12.89 -9.41 -49.87
C LYS A 43 12.59 -10.16 -48.56
N SER A 44 11.36 -10.36 -48.12
CA SER A 44 10.19 -10.86 -48.86
C SER A 44 8.91 -10.60 -48.07
N THR A 45 7.86 -10.25 -48.79
CA THR A 45 6.45 -10.22 -48.42
C THR A 45 5.97 -11.55 -47.81
N GLN A 46 5.43 -11.50 -46.59
CA GLN A 46 4.43 -12.43 -46.06
C GLN A 46 3.33 -11.61 -45.35
N PRO A 47 2.04 -11.83 -45.64
CA PRO A 47 0.97 -11.24 -44.84
C PRO A 47 0.72 -12.13 -43.63
N THR A 48 1.28 -11.76 -42.47
CA THR A 48 0.82 -12.27 -41.18
C THR A 48 -0.23 -11.30 -40.65
N SER A 49 -1.50 -11.74 -40.68
CA SER A 49 -2.62 -11.03 -40.08
C SER A 49 -2.47 -11.04 -38.55
N ASN A 50 -1.69 -10.11 -38.02
CA ASN A 50 -1.63 -9.83 -36.59
C ASN A 50 -2.83 -8.94 -36.21
N THR A 51 -3.92 -9.56 -35.77
CA THR A 51 -4.96 -8.87 -35.00
C THR A 51 -4.41 -8.56 -33.61
N SER A 52 -3.62 -7.49 -33.48
CA SER A 52 -3.41 -6.87 -32.18
C SER A 52 -4.62 -6.01 -31.88
N TYR A 53 -5.49 -6.46 -30.97
CA TYR A 53 -6.48 -5.58 -30.36
C TYR A 53 -5.72 -4.51 -29.57
N ARG A 54 -5.49 -3.37 -30.21
CA ARG A 54 -4.98 -2.15 -29.58
C ARG A 54 -6.16 -1.51 -28.88
N TYR A 55 -6.26 -1.70 -27.57
CA TYR A 55 -7.09 -0.84 -26.74
C TYR A 55 -6.62 0.61 -26.96
N PRO A 56 -7.52 1.56 -27.23
CA PRO A 56 -7.12 2.95 -27.33
C PRO A 56 -6.55 3.38 -25.97
N ASP A 57 -5.31 3.85 -25.99
CA ASP A 57 -4.71 4.58 -24.87
C ASP A 57 -5.46 5.91 -24.77
N VAL A 58 -6.54 5.90 -23.99
CA VAL A 58 -7.26 7.12 -23.64
C VAL A 58 -6.38 7.84 -22.64
N SER A 59 -5.55 8.76 -23.14
CA SER A 59 -4.94 9.81 -22.32
C SER A 59 -6.07 10.59 -21.65
N ARG A 60 -6.48 10.13 -20.46
CA ARG A 60 -7.45 10.84 -19.63
C ARG A 60 -6.71 12.02 -19.01
N GLN A 61 -6.78 13.16 -19.68
CA GLN A 61 -6.49 14.45 -19.04
C GLN A 61 -7.21 14.49 -17.70
N ALA A 62 -6.47 14.85 -16.64
CA ALA A 62 -7.04 15.08 -15.33
C ALA A 62 -8.21 16.08 -15.50
N PRO A 63 -9.41 15.79 -14.98
CA PRO A 63 -10.55 16.67 -15.15
C PRO A 63 -10.20 18.08 -14.66
N THR A 64 -10.38 19.08 -15.52
CA THR A 64 -10.15 20.51 -15.21
C THR A 64 -11.21 21.07 -14.25
N VAL A 65 -12.26 20.29 -13.99
CA VAL A 65 -13.33 20.59 -13.04
C VAL A 65 -13.03 19.86 -11.74
N LEU A 66 -13.03 20.59 -10.62
CA LEU A 66 -12.95 20.00 -9.28
C LEU A 66 -13.97 18.86 -9.16
N PRO A 67 -13.58 17.67 -8.66
CA PRO A 67 -14.52 16.57 -8.47
C PRO A 67 -15.76 17.03 -7.72
N ALA A 68 -16.96 16.69 -8.21
CA ALA A 68 -18.23 17.18 -7.66
C ALA A 68 -18.45 16.85 -6.17
N PHE A 69 -17.71 15.88 -5.62
CA PHE A 69 -17.75 15.57 -4.19
C PHE A 69 -17.00 16.61 -3.35
N LEU A 70 -16.07 17.38 -3.90
CA LEU A 70 -15.36 18.43 -3.15
C LEU A 70 -16.29 19.58 -2.71
N SER A 71 -17.44 19.73 -3.36
CA SER A 71 -18.48 20.69 -3.00
C SER A 71 -19.62 20.10 -2.16
N GLY A 72 -19.53 18.81 -1.79
CA GLY A 72 -20.54 18.13 -0.99
C GLY A 72 -20.41 18.46 0.50
N ASP A 73 -21.53 18.58 1.18
CA ASP A 73 -21.59 18.59 2.65
C ASP A 73 -21.79 17.16 3.14
N TYR A 74 -20.78 16.62 3.83
CA TYR A 74 -20.76 15.23 4.28
C TYR A 74 -20.56 15.15 5.78
N ASP A 75 -21.39 14.38 6.47
CA ASP A 75 -21.32 14.15 7.92
C ASP A 75 -20.26 13.10 8.32
N ASN A 76 -19.79 12.31 7.35
CA ASN A 76 -18.89 11.17 7.54
C ASN A 76 -17.46 11.41 7.01
N ILE A 77 -17.08 12.65 6.72
CA ILE A 77 -15.71 13.10 6.46
C ILE A 77 -15.59 14.59 6.83
N ASP A 78 -14.51 14.98 7.51
CA ASP A 78 -14.26 16.40 7.77
C ASP A 78 -13.72 17.07 6.50
N SER A 79 -14.22 18.28 6.18
CA SER A 79 -13.93 18.96 4.91
C SER A 79 -12.44 19.22 4.68
N GLU A 80 -11.65 19.32 5.76
CA GLU A 80 -10.19 19.48 5.71
C GLU A 80 -9.48 18.29 5.03
N TYR A 81 -10.08 17.09 5.02
CA TYR A 81 -9.49 15.90 4.41
C TYR A 81 -9.99 15.63 2.99
N LEU A 82 -10.95 16.40 2.48
CA LEU A 82 -11.44 16.26 1.10
C LEU A 82 -10.32 16.41 0.05
N PRO A 83 -9.34 17.34 0.18
CA PRO A 83 -8.20 17.42 -0.74
C PRO A 83 -7.30 16.19 -0.71
N LEU A 84 -7.12 15.57 0.48
CA LEU A 84 -6.33 14.34 0.63
C LEU A 84 -7.02 13.16 -0.08
N LEU A 85 -8.33 13.01 0.11
CA LEU A 85 -9.13 12.00 -0.58
C LEU A 85 -9.15 12.21 -2.11
N SER A 86 -9.23 13.46 -2.56
CA SER A 86 -9.15 13.77 -4.00
C SER A 86 -7.78 13.48 -4.59
N SER A 87 -6.70 13.75 -3.86
CA SER A 87 -5.35 13.39 -4.28
C SER A 87 -5.19 11.88 -4.40
N ALA A 88 -5.73 11.11 -3.44
CA ALA A 88 -5.75 9.66 -3.47
C ALA A 88 -6.49 9.07 -4.68
N GLU A 89 -7.56 9.70 -5.18
CA GLU A 89 -8.20 9.25 -6.42
C GLU A 89 -7.44 9.65 -7.68
N THR A 90 -6.79 10.82 -7.68
CA THR A 90 -6.24 11.40 -8.92
C THR A 90 -4.78 11.08 -9.17
N GLN A 91 -4.01 10.73 -8.13
CA GLN A 91 -2.55 10.57 -8.20
C GLN A 91 -2.07 9.13 -7.95
N SER A 92 -2.98 8.19 -7.72
CA SER A 92 -2.64 6.79 -7.43
C SER A 92 -2.64 5.89 -8.66
N SER A 93 -2.14 4.66 -8.49
CA SER A 93 -2.20 3.63 -9.51
C SER A 93 -3.64 3.35 -9.95
N LEU A 94 -3.82 2.72 -11.12
CA LEU A 94 -5.15 2.39 -11.63
C LEU A 94 -5.97 1.58 -10.61
N ALA A 95 -5.39 0.52 -10.04
CA ALA A 95 -6.08 -0.34 -9.08
C ALA A 95 -6.48 0.41 -7.80
N ALA A 96 -5.54 1.20 -7.24
CA ALA A 96 -5.79 2.01 -6.05
C ALA A 96 -6.88 3.06 -6.29
N ARG A 97 -6.86 3.74 -7.44
CA ARG A 97 -7.89 4.71 -7.83
C ARG A 97 -9.27 4.08 -7.90
N GLU A 98 -9.41 2.89 -8.50
CA GLU A 98 -10.71 2.23 -8.59
C GLU A 98 -11.24 1.86 -7.20
N VAL A 99 -10.38 1.39 -6.30
CA VAL A 99 -10.77 1.09 -4.90
C VAL A 99 -11.15 2.34 -4.13
N VAL A 100 -10.32 3.40 -4.14
CA VAL A 100 -10.60 4.65 -3.41
C VAL A 100 -11.87 5.32 -3.94
N SER A 101 -12.03 5.41 -5.26
CA SER A 101 -13.22 6.03 -5.85
C SER A 101 -14.50 5.22 -5.61
N THR A 102 -14.41 3.89 -5.59
CA THR A 102 -15.52 3.01 -5.22
C THR A 102 -15.88 3.18 -3.75
N ALA A 103 -14.88 3.18 -2.86
CA ALA A 103 -15.07 3.43 -1.44
C ALA A 103 -15.76 4.78 -1.18
N ARG A 104 -15.30 5.84 -1.84
CA ARG A 104 -15.90 7.18 -1.72
C ARG A 104 -17.35 7.19 -2.16
N LYS A 105 -17.67 6.63 -3.33
CA LYS A 105 -19.05 6.54 -3.81
C LYS A 105 -19.92 5.78 -2.83
N MET A 106 -19.46 4.63 -2.36
CA MET A 106 -20.19 3.81 -1.38
C MET A 106 -20.44 4.57 -0.08
N ALA A 107 -19.44 5.26 0.46
CA ALA A 107 -19.52 5.93 1.76
C ALA A 107 -20.28 7.27 1.69
N LEU A 108 -19.93 8.14 0.74
CA LEU A 108 -20.37 9.53 0.71
C LEU A 108 -21.64 9.74 -0.11
N ASN A 109 -21.79 9.03 -1.24
CA ASN A 109 -22.91 9.24 -2.17
C ASN A 109 -24.05 8.24 -1.93
N GLU A 110 -23.72 6.96 -1.94
CA GLU A 110 -24.70 5.87 -1.82
C GLU A 110 -25.12 5.62 -0.37
N ARG A 111 -24.33 6.12 0.60
CA ARG A 111 -24.47 5.82 2.04
C ARG A 111 -24.68 4.33 2.29
N THR A 112 -23.88 3.51 1.61
CA THR A 112 -23.97 2.05 1.65
C THR A 112 -23.80 1.53 3.07
N ILE A 113 -24.71 0.66 3.49
CA ILE A 113 -24.64 -0.10 4.74
C ILE A 113 -24.58 -1.58 4.37
N ILE A 114 -23.61 -2.30 4.93
CA ILE A 114 -23.39 -3.73 4.71
C ILE A 114 -23.57 -4.46 6.04
N GLN A 115 -24.33 -5.56 6.01
CA GLN A 115 -24.40 -6.49 7.13
C GLN A 115 -23.03 -7.17 7.29
N GLY A 116 -22.44 -7.05 8.47
CA GLY A 116 -21.09 -7.56 8.75
C GLY A 116 -20.18 -6.48 9.32
N GLY A 117 -18.89 -6.79 9.40
CA GLY A 117 -17.88 -5.92 10.02
C GLY A 117 -17.13 -5.05 9.02
N CYS A 118 -16.07 -4.41 9.50
CA CYS A 118 -15.12 -3.64 8.71
C CYS A 118 -14.61 -4.40 7.49
N TRP A 119 -14.35 -5.70 7.68
CA TRP A 119 -13.86 -6.58 6.63
C TRP A 119 -14.86 -6.76 5.49
N ASP A 120 -16.15 -7.01 5.80
CA ASP A 120 -17.18 -7.24 4.80
C ASP A 120 -17.38 -6.01 3.89
N TYR A 121 -17.29 -4.83 4.49
CA TYR A 121 -17.39 -3.57 3.74
C TYR A 121 -16.23 -3.41 2.76
N LEU A 122 -14.99 -3.59 3.22
CA LEU A 122 -13.83 -3.51 2.33
C LEU A 122 -13.85 -4.62 1.27
N ASN A 123 -14.37 -5.81 1.60
CA ASN A 123 -14.53 -6.87 0.62
C ASN A 123 -15.51 -6.46 -0.49
N ALA A 124 -16.61 -5.81 -0.14
CA ALA A 124 -17.54 -5.27 -1.10
C ALA A 124 -16.94 -4.12 -1.93
N VAL A 125 -16.13 -3.23 -1.33
CA VAL A 125 -15.41 -2.18 -2.05
C VAL A 125 -14.53 -2.79 -3.14
N PHE A 126 -13.64 -3.72 -2.78
CA PHE A 126 -12.72 -4.35 -3.75
C PHE A 126 -13.47 -5.11 -4.84
N LYS A 127 -14.53 -5.84 -4.46
CA LYS A 127 -15.38 -6.56 -5.43
C LYS A 127 -16.07 -5.61 -6.41
N ARG A 128 -16.60 -4.47 -5.95
CA ARG A 128 -17.26 -3.49 -6.81
C ARG A 128 -16.27 -2.71 -7.68
N ALA A 129 -15.06 -2.48 -7.17
CA ALA A 129 -13.96 -1.87 -7.92
C ALA A 129 -13.42 -2.80 -9.03
N GLY A 130 -13.72 -4.10 -8.96
CA GLY A 130 -13.30 -5.07 -9.97
C GLY A 130 -11.80 -5.37 -9.93
N VAL A 131 -11.16 -5.22 -8.77
CA VAL A 131 -9.72 -5.45 -8.58
C VAL A 131 -9.45 -6.70 -7.75
N THR A 132 -8.27 -7.27 -7.93
CA THR A 132 -7.71 -8.28 -7.03
C THR A 132 -6.91 -7.63 -5.91
N ARG A 133 -6.37 -8.43 -4.99
CA ARG A 133 -5.50 -7.94 -3.92
C ARG A 133 -4.41 -8.93 -3.57
N ASP A 134 -3.19 -8.42 -3.41
CA ASP A 134 -2.00 -9.19 -3.03
C ASP A 134 -1.61 -8.88 -1.59
N THR A 135 -1.13 -9.88 -0.85
CA THR A 135 -0.64 -9.65 0.52
C THR A 135 0.80 -9.16 0.46
N ILE A 136 1.04 -7.92 0.87
CA ILE A 136 2.37 -7.27 0.84
C ILE A 136 3.09 -7.43 2.18
N HIS A 137 2.35 -7.29 3.27
CA HIS A 137 2.88 -7.47 4.62
C HIS A 137 1.95 -8.39 5.41
N LYS A 138 2.54 -9.28 6.21
CA LYS A 138 1.80 -10.19 7.08
C LYS A 138 2.52 -10.40 8.40
N GLY A 139 1.85 -10.02 9.47
CA GLY A 139 2.16 -10.33 10.85
C GLY A 139 0.92 -10.85 11.58
N THR A 140 1.03 -10.89 12.90
CA THR A 140 0.00 -11.46 13.78
C THR A 140 -0.59 -10.36 14.66
N TYR A 141 -1.91 -10.36 14.82
CA TYR A 141 -2.61 -9.45 15.72
C TYR A 141 -2.02 -9.47 17.14
N GLY A 142 -1.69 -8.30 17.68
CA GLY A 142 -1.08 -8.14 19.01
C GLY A 142 0.40 -8.53 19.12
N GLN A 143 1.01 -9.10 18.07
CA GLN A 143 2.39 -9.62 18.12
C GLN A 143 3.30 -9.05 17.02
N GLY A 144 2.74 -8.66 15.87
CA GLY A 144 3.52 -8.21 14.72
C GLY A 144 4.15 -9.37 13.91
N PRO A 145 5.21 -9.11 13.11
CA PRO A 145 5.83 -7.80 12.92
C PRO A 145 4.83 -6.78 12.40
N TYR A 146 4.97 -5.54 12.86
CA TYR A 146 4.17 -4.43 12.34
C TYR A 146 4.86 -3.82 11.13
N ALA A 147 4.08 -3.39 10.14
CA ALA A 147 4.59 -2.82 8.90
C ALA A 147 5.28 -1.47 9.16
N ASN A 148 6.28 -1.16 8.34
CA ASN A 148 6.86 0.17 8.27
C ASN A 148 5.91 1.12 7.52
N SER A 149 5.94 2.41 7.87
CA SER A 149 5.06 3.40 7.23
C SER A 149 5.29 3.49 5.72
N GLY A 150 6.55 3.37 5.28
CA GLY A 150 6.94 3.37 3.88
C GLY A 150 6.48 2.14 3.08
N GLU A 151 5.95 1.10 3.73
CA GLU A 151 5.32 -0.04 3.05
C GLU A 151 3.85 0.22 2.71
N ILE A 152 3.22 1.23 3.33
CA ILE A 152 1.79 1.52 3.19
C ILE A 152 1.57 2.49 2.03
N GLU A 153 0.72 2.11 1.09
CA GLU A 153 0.38 2.87 -0.10
C GLU A 153 -1.13 3.16 -0.18
N VAL A 154 -1.49 4.21 -0.91
CA VAL A 154 -2.88 4.58 -1.17
C VAL A 154 -3.66 3.40 -1.76
N GLY A 155 -4.84 3.13 -1.21
CA GLY A 155 -5.70 2.03 -1.62
C GLY A 155 -5.40 0.71 -0.92
N ASP A 156 -4.36 0.64 -0.08
CA ASP A 156 -4.11 -0.55 0.72
C ASP A 156 -5.26 -0.82 1.70
N TRP A 157 -5.67 -2.08 1.73
CA TRP A 157 -6.49 -2.62 2.80
C TRP A 157 -5.56 -2.98 3.96
N LEU A 158 -5.75 -2.30 5.08
CA LEU A 158 -4.96 -2.51 6.28
C LEU A 158 -5.75 -3.32 7.30
N TYR A 159 -5.03 -4.18 8.03
CA TYR A 159 -5.43 -4.60 9.37
C TYR A 159 -4.46 -4.02 10.39
N TYR A 160 -5.01 -3.42 11.44
CA TYR A 160 -4.27 -2.71 12.47
C TYR A 160 -4.96 -2.79 13.83
N ILE A 161 -4.19 -2.49 14.88
CA ILE A 161 -4.73 -2.36 16.23
C ILE A 161 -5.34 -0.97 16.38
N ASN A 162 -6.63 -0.89 16.68
CA ASN A 162 -7.32 0.37 16.88
C ASN A 162 -7.08 0.91 18.30
N HIS A 163 -6.05 1.75 18.45
CA HIS A 163 -5.71 2.38 19.73
C HIS A 163 -6.79 3.35 20.25
N GLY A 164 -7.61 3.90 19.36
CA GLY A 164 -8.77 4.72 19.73
C GLY A 164 -9.96 3.91 20.23
N TYR A 165 -9.89 2.57 20.19
CA TYR A 165 -10.99 1.69 20.59
C TYR A 165 -10.48 0.38 21.21
N ASN A 166 -10.08 0.45 22.49
CA ASN A 166 -9.71 -0.71 23.33
C ASN A 166 -8.63 -1.62 22.74
N ASN A 167 -7.79 -1.12 21.83
CA ASN A 167 -6.76 -1.91 21.14
C ASN A 167 -7.31 -3.16 20.45
N VAL A 168 -8.53 -3.09 19.88
CA VAL A 168 -9.10 -4.22 19.15
C VAL A 168 -8.62 -4.27 17.70
N GLU A 169 -8.72 -5.44 17.08
CA GLU A 169 -8.52 -5.60 15.64
C GLU A 169 -9.49 -4.71 14.86
N HIS A 170 -8.96 -4.03 13.84
CA HIS A 170 -9.77 -3.28 12.89
C HIS A 170 -9.18 -3.35 11.49
N SER A 171 -10.05 -3.21 10.50
CA SER A 171 -9.62 -3.07 9.10
C SER A 171 -10.13 -1.77 8.48
N GLY A 172 -9.33 -1.20 7.59
CA GLY A 172 -9.65 0.06 6.94
C GLY A 172 -8.92 0.21 5.61
N LEU A 173 -9.43 1.10 4.76
CA LEU A 173 -8.77 1.48 3.52
C LEU A 173 -7.88 2.69 3.77
N PHE A 174 -6.60 2.58 3.44
CA PHE A 174 -5.67 3.69 3.52
C PHE A 174 -5.90 4.71 2.41
N VAL A 175 -6.12 5.96 2.80
CA VAL A 175 -6.30 7.08 1.85
C VAL A 175 -5.03 7.90 1.73
N GLY A 176 -4.34 8.14 2.85
CA GLY A 176 -3.10 8.89 2.86
C GLY A 176 -2.67 9.30 4.26
N TRP A 177 -1.39 9.65 4.41
CA TRP A 177 -0.85 10.18 5.67
C TRP A 177 -1.35 11.60 5.90
N VAL A 178 -1.82 11.86 7.13
CA VAL A 178 -2.02 13.22 7.65
C VAL A 178 -0.72 13.69 8.31
N ASP A 179 -0.09 12.81 9.08
CA ASP A 179 1.28 12.95 9.59
C ASP A 179 1.93 11.57 9.66
N GLU A 180 2.82 11.27 8.72
CA GLU A 180 3.50 9.96 8.65
C GLU A 180 4.44 9.73 9.85
N ARG A 181 5.09 10.78 10.36
CA ARG A 181 6.02 10.66 11.50
C ARG A 181 5.28 10.28 12.77
N ALA A 182 4.09 10.84 12.96
CA ALA A 182 3.18 10.47 14.03
C ALA A 182 2.34 9.22 13.73
N LYS A 183 2.52 8.62 12.54
CA LYS A 183 1.73 7.49 12.02
C LYS A 183 0.22 7.73 12.03
N GLN A 184 -0.18 8.97 11.77
CA GLN A 184 -1.57 9.39 11.66
C GLN A 184 -2.00 9.43 10.20
N ALA A 185 -3.01 8.67 9.85
CA ALA A 185 -3.50 8.56 8.47
C ALA A 185 -5.01 8.72 8.38
N LEU A 186 -5.46 9.27 7.26
CA LEU A 186 -6.86 9.22 6.89
C LEU A 186 -7.20 7.79 6.43
N ILE A 187 -8.15 7.18 7.13
CA ILE A 187 -8.64 5.84 6.85
C ILE A 187 -10.15 5.89 6.57
N LEU A 188 -10.59 5.21 5.51
CA LEU A 188 -11.99 4.80 5.42
C LEU A 188 -12.21 3.64 6.39
N SER A 189 -13.10 3.86 7.34
CA SER A 189 -13.40 2.95 8.43
C SER A 189 -14.89 2.65 8.47
N TYR A 190 -15.24 1.37 8.53
CA TYR A 190 -16.60 0.91 8.68
C TYR A 190 -16.74 0.14 9.98
N ALA A 191 -17.60 0.61 10.87
CA ALA A 191 -17.84 -0.08 12.14
C ALA A 191 -18.78 -1.29 11.96
N GLY A 192 -19.78 -1.17 11.09
CA GLY A 192 -20.71 -2.24 10.77
C GLY A 192 -21.54 -2.77 11.93
N GLU A 193 -21.79 -4.08 11.87
CA GLU A 193 -22.62 -4.85 12.79
C GLU A 193 -24.05 -4.31 12.89
N ASN A 194 -24.51 -3.97 14.10
CA ASN A 194 -25.85 -3.42 14.34
C ASN A 194 -25.94 -1.92 14.05
N ARG A 195 -24.86 -1.27 13.61
CA ARG A 195 -24.87 0.16 13.30
C ARG A 195 -25.50 0.39 11.93
N ARG A 196 -26.39 1.37 11.85
CA ARG A 196 -27.09 1.78 10.62
C ARG A 196 -26.45 3.04 10.02
N GLU A 197 -25.12 3.05 10.01
CA GLU A 197 -24.32 4.19 9.56
C GLU A 197 -23.40 3.75 8.42
N PRO A 198 -23.19 4.60 7.40
CA PRO A 198 -22.21 4.31 6.35
C PRO A 198 -20.78 4.33 6.90
N ALA A 199 -19.83 3.89 6.08
CA ALA A 199 -18.41 4.07 6.40
C ALA A 199 -18.06 5.55 6.51
N ARG A 200 -17.02 5.85 7.28
CA ARG A 200 -16.55 7.20 7.57
C ARG A 200 -15.06 7.33 7.34
N TYR A 201 -14.63 8.51 6.95
CA TYR A 201 -13.22 8.87 6.85
C TYR A 201 -12.82 9.58 8.15
N ARG A 202 -11.87 9.00 8.87
CA ARG A 202 -11.32 9.59 10.11
C ARG A 202 -9.82 9.35 10.18
N VAL A 203 -9.15 10.14 11.01
CA VAL A 203 -7.73 9.95 11.30
C VAL A 203 -7.56 8.80 12.30
N TYR A 204 -6.66 7.87 11.98
CA TYR A 204 -6.30 6.74 12.82
C TYR A 204 -4.80 6.70 13.08
N ASP A 205 -4.43 6.19 14.25
CA ASP A 205 -3.07 5.78 14.58
C ASP A 205 -2.76 4.42 13.95
N LEU A 206 -1.77 4.39 13.06
CA LEU A 206 -1.31 3.22 12.32
C LEU A 206 0.00 2.64 12.86
N SER A 207 0.31 2.89 14.14
CA SER A 207 1.51 2.36 14.81
C SER A 207 1.64 0.84 14.79
N ASN A 208 0.52 0.14 14.72
CA ASN A 208 0.44 -1.31 14.81
C ASN A 208 -0.37 -1.94 13.66
N VAL A 209 -0.03 -1.58 12.41
CA VAL A 209 -0.49 -2.28 11.20
C VAL A 209 0.21 -3.62 11.10
N TYR A 210 -0.53 -4.74 11.08
CA TYR A 210 0.04 -6.09 10.99
C TYR A 210 -0.33 -6.80 9.70
N GLN A 211 -1.19 -6.26 8.85
CA GLN A 211 -1.41 -6.80 7.51
C GLN A 211 -1.70 -5.71 6.50
N ILE A 212 -1.09 -5.84 5.32
CA ILE A 212 -1.32 -4.97 4.16
C ILE A 212 -1.75 -5.85 3.00
N MET A 213 -2.93 -5.57 2.44
CA MET A 213 -3.36 -6.13 1.17
C MET A 213 -3.49 -5.02 0.14
N ARG A 214 -2.77 -5.14 -0.97
CA ARG A 214 -2.65 -4.09 -1.99
C ARG A 214 -3.50 -4.41 -3.20
N PRO A 215 -4.28 -3.46 -3.75
CA PRO A 215 -5.05 -3.70 -4.96
C PRO A 215 -4.17 -3.89 -6.20
N SER A 216 -4.56 -4.84 -7.05
CA SER A 216 -3.89 -5.18 -8.31
C SER A 216 -4.91 -5.41 -9.45
N VAL A 217 -4.43 -5.35 -10.70
CA VAL A 217 -5.21 -5.58 -11.94
C VAL A 217 -4.76 -6.84 -12.66
#